data_AF-A0A7H4MLM2-F1
#
_entry.id   AF-A0A7H4MLM2-F1
#
_cell.length_a   1.000
_cell.length_b   1.000
_cell.length_c   1.000
_cell.angle_alpha   90.00
_cell.angle_beta   90.00
_cell.angle_gamma   90.00
#
_symmetry.space_group_name_H-M   'P 1'
#
loop_
_entity.id
_entity.type
_entity.pdbx_description
1 polymer ?
#
loop_
_entity_poly.entity_id
_entity_poly.type
_entity_poly.pdbx_seq_one_letter_code
_entity_poly.pdbx_strand_id
1 'polypeptide(L)'
;MQKAGVKANFFLFSEHGYPPYGGILIARPDTIAERKAAMAKFVRASMEGWVSYLKDPAPGNALIKQDNPKMTDDLLAWGVTQIREHHLIDGGDAASQGWGTMTDARWQKTRDFYGQRRSAGGGHRLETGLHHRICSGHAG
;
A
#
# COMPACT_ATOMS: atom_id res chain seq x y z
N MET A 1 21.63 7.41 -8.64
CA MET A 1 21.33 8.68 -9.35
C MET A 1 21.80 9.89 -8.55
N GLN A 2 21.19 10.22 -7.40
CA GLN A 2 21.62 11.39 -6.61
C GLN A 2 23.06 11.27 -6.07
N LYS A 3 23.47 10.09 -5.56
CA LYS A 3 24.88 9.82 -5.17
C LYS A 3 25.89 9.92 -6.32
N ALA A 4 25.43 9.89 -7.57
CA ALA A 4 26.27 10.06 -8.76
C ALA A 4 26.25 11.50 -9.31
N GLY A 5 25.66 12.46 -8.57
CA GLY A 5 25.55 13.86 -8.99
C GLY A 5 24.54 14.10 -10.12
N VAL A 6 23.75 13.10 -10.51
CA VAL A 6 22.76 13.22 -11.58
C VAL A 6 21.43 13.66 -11.00
N LYS A 7 20.96 14.85 -11.41
CA LYS A 7 19.64 15.37 -11.07
C LYS A 7 18.58 14.48 -11.72
N ALA A 8 17.88 13.71 -10.91
CA ALA A 8 16.76 12.87 -11.36
C ALA A 8 15.43 13.53 -10.95
N ASN A 9 14.50 13.62 -11.89
CA ASN A 9 13.13 14.00 -11.59
C ASN A 9 12.38 12.77 -11.09
N PHE A 10 11.59 12.94 -10.03
CA PHE A 10 10.72 11.91 -9.49
C PHE A 10 9.28 12.23 -9.88
N PHE A 11 8.58 11.27 -10.48
CA PHE A 11 7.21 11.41 -10.93
C PHE A 11 6.37 10.30 -10.31
N LEU A 12 5.33 10.68 -9.56
CA LEU A 12 4.41 9.72 -8.99
C LEU A 12 3.34 9.37 -10.00
N PHE A 13 3.13 8.08 -10.26
CA PHE A 13 2.04 7.66 -11.16
C PHE A 13 0.66 8.13 -10.68
N SER A 14 0.47 8.27 -9.36
CA SER A 14 -0.75 8.82 -8.78
C SER A 14 -1.03 10.26 -9.19
N GLU A 15 0.00 11.07 -9.44
CA GLU A 15 -0.14 12.45 -9.94
C GLU A 15 -0.54 12.50 -11.42
N HIS A 16 -0.39 11.38 -12.14
CA HIS A 16 -0.69 11.24 -13.56
C HIS A 16 -1.88 10.33 -13.83
N GLY A 17 -2.82 10.24 -12.88
CA GLY A 17 -4.09 9.55 -13.08
C GLY A 17 -4.00 8.02 -13.05
N TYR A 18 -3.00 7.45 -12.35
CA TYR A 18 -2.92 6.02 -12.06
C TYR A 18 -3.64 5.70 -10.73
N PRO A 19 -4.91 5.24 -10.75
CA PRO A 19 -5.68 5.00 -9.53
C PRO A 19 -5.28 3.78 -8.67
N PRO A 20 -4.59 2.73 -9.17
CA PRO A 20 -4.31 1.54 -8.37
C PRO A 20 -3.62 1.83 -7.03
N TYR A 21 -3.97 1.04 -6.02
CA TYR A 21 -3.24 1.02 -4.76
C TYR A 21 -1.88 0.32 -4.94
N GLY A 22 -0.84 0.89 -4.34
CA GLY A 22 0.46 0.23 -4.17
C GLY A 22 0.50 -0.59 -2.87
N GLY A 23 1.44 -1.54 -2.77
CA GLY A 23 1.72 -2.28 -1.52
C GLY A 23 0.49 -2.92 -0.88
N ILE A 24 -0.11 -3.93 -1.54
CA ILE A 24 -1.35 -4.57 -1.09
C ILE A 24 -1.09 -5.87 -0.32
N LEU A 25 -1.84 -6.09 0.76
CA LEU A 25 -1.94 -7.39 1.43
C LEU A 25 -2.99 -8.23 0.70
N ILE A 26 -2.61 -9.42 0.26
CA ILE A 26 -3.48 -10.33 -0.48
C ILE A 26 -3.56 -11.66 0.26
N ALA A 27 -4.78 -12.14 0.47
CA ALA A 27 -5.05 -13.46 1.01
C ALA A 27 -6.17 -14.12 0.21
N ARG A 28 -6.17 -15.45 0.21
CA ARG A 28 -7.24 -16.21 -0.46
C ARG A 28 -8.56 -16.11 0.35
N PRO A 29 -9.73 -16.18 -0.32
CA PRO A 29 -11.03 -16.08 0.36
C PRO A 29 -11.28 -17.14 1.44
N ASP A 30 -10.86 -18.39 1.19
CA ASP A 30 -10.92 -19.49 2.15
C ASP A 30 -10.13 -19.16 3.44
N THR A 31 -8.90 -18.67 3.27
CA THR A 31 -8.02 -18.30 4.39
C THR A 31 -8.61 -17.17 5.22
N ILE A 32 -9.22 -16.18 4.56
CA ILE A 32 -9.92 -15.08 5.23
C ILE A 32 -11.10 -15.59 6.03
N ALA A 33 -11.93 -16.46 5.45
CA ALA A 33 -13.13 -16.98 6.09
C ALA A 33 -12.77 -17.84 7.31
N GLU A 34 -11.80 -18.74 7.17
CA GLU A 34 -11.37 -19.66 8.21
C GLU A 34 -10.59 -18.97 9.34
N ARG A 35 -9.82 -17.93 9.02
CA ARG A 35 -8.90 -17.26 9.98
C ARG A 35 -9.26 -15.81 10.22
N LYS A 36 -10.54 -15.43 10.11
CA LYS A 36 -11.03 -14.04 10.17
C LYS A 36 -10.44 -13.24 11.35
N ALA A 37 -10.46 -13.80 12.55
CA ALA A 37 -9.95 -13.11 13.74
C ALA A 37 -8.43 -12.87 13.68
N ALA A 38 -7.65 -13.84 13.20
CA ALA A 38 -6.22 -13.69 13.03
C ALA A 38 -5.88 -12.68 11.93
N MET A 39 -6.61 -12.72 10.81
CA MET A 39 -6.45 -11.76 9.71
C MET A 39 -6.76 -10.33 10.14
N ALA A 40 -7.84 -10.10 10.90
CA ALA A 40 -8.16 -8.78 11.41
C ALA A 40 -7.06 -8.24 12.34
N LYS A 41 -6.52 -9.09 13.22
CA LYS A 41 -5.37 -8.73 14.09
C LYS A 41 -4.12 -8.42 13.28
N PHE A 42 -3.83 -9.23 12.26
CA PHE A 42 -2.67 -9.04 11.39
C PHE A 42 -2.74 -7.71 10.62
N VAL A 43 -3.89 -7.38 10.03
CA VAL A 43 -4.10 -6.11 9.32
C VAL A 43 -3.92 -4.93 10.28
N ARG A 44 -4.54 -4.99 11.47
CA ARG A 44 -4.39 -3.94 12.48
C ARG A 44 -2.93 -3.76 12.89
N ALA A 45 -2.25 -4.84 13.26
CA ALA A 45 -0.85 -4.80 13.67
C ALA A 45 0.07 -4.27 12.55
N SER A 46 -0.24 -4.58 11.29
CA SER A 46 0.50 -4.06 10.14
C SER A 46 0.37 -2.54 10.02
N MET A 47 -0.84 -1.99 10.24
CA MET A 47 -1.07 -0.54 10.20
C MET A 47 -0.40 0.15 11.38
N GLU A 48 -0.53 -0.40 12.59
CA GLU A 48 0.16 0.09 13.78
C GLU A 48 1.69 0.07 13.60
N GLY A 49 2.24 -0.97 12.98
CA GLY A 49 3.65 -1.08 12.64
C GLY A 49 4.13 0.04 11.71
N TRP A 50 3.35 0.36 10.68
CA TRP A 50 3.65 1.48 9.78
C TRP A 50 3.60 2.83 10.48
N VAL A 51 2.59 3.06 11.33
CA VAL A 51 2.50 4.28 12.15
C VAL A 51 3.71 4.40 13.07
N SER A 52 4.08 3.30 13.74
CA SER A 52 5.24 3.26 14.63
C SER A 52 6.55 3.50 13.86
N TYR A 53 6.74 2.85 12.72
CA TYR A 53 7.94 2.99 11.89
C TYR A 53 8.11 4.41 11.37
N LEU A 54 7.02 5.05 10.94
CA LEU A 54 7.02 6.46 10.54
C LEU A 54 6.99 7.41 11.74
N LYS A 55 7.03 6.95 12.99
CA LYS A 55 7.33 7.80 14.14
C LYS A 55 8.80 7.68 14.54
N ASP A 56 9.27 6.44 14.68
CA ASP A 56 10.64 6.09 14.96
C ASP A 56 11.06 4.91 14.07
N PRO A 57 11.84 5.15 13.00
CA PRO A 57 12.22 4.10 12.07
C PRO A 57 13.37 3.23 12.59
N ALA A 58 14.07 3.62 13.68
CA ALA A 58 15.31 2.96 14.09
C ALA A 58 15.14 1.46 14.40
N PRO A 59 14.11 1.01 15.16
CA PRO A 59 13.89 -0.41 15.42
C PRO A 59 13.58 -1.21 14.15
N GLY A 60 12.76 -0.66 13.25
CA GLY A 60 12.44 -1.30 11.97
C GLY A 60 13.63 -1.38 11.03
N ASN A 61 14.44 -0.31 10.96
CA ASN A 61 15.65 -0.26 10.15
C ASN A 61 16.69 -1.30 10.60
N ALA A 62 16.78 -1.59 11.90
CA ALA A 62 17.64 -2.66 12.41
C ALA A 62 17.23 -4.04 11.87
N LEU A 63 15.93 -4.35 11.89
CA LEU A 63 15.38 -5.60 11.35
C LEU A 63 15.57 -5.69 9.82
N ILE A 64 15.27 -4.60 9.09
CA ILE A 64 15.46 -4.55 7.63
C ILE A 64 16.93 -4.81 7.26
N LYS A 65 17.88 -4.25 8.01
CA LYS A 65 19.32 -4.47 7.77
C LYS A 65 19.75 -5.89 8.09
N GLN A 66 19.18 -6.50 9.11
CA GLN A 66 19.45 -7.90 9.45
C GLN A 66 19.05 -8.82 8.29
N ASP A 67 17.87 -8.60 7.70
CA ASP A 67 17.36 -9.41 6.59
C ASP A 67 18.00 -9.05 5.24
N ASN A 68 18.37 -7.79 5.04
CA ASN A 68 19.01 -7.30 3.84
C ASN A 68 20.16 -6.31 4.15
N PRO A 69 21.40 -6.80 4.33
CA PRO A 69 22.56 -5.96 4.65
C PRO A 69 22.90 -4.89 3.58
N LYS A 70 22.31 -4.95 2.39
CA LYS A 70 22.47 -3.91 1.34
C LYS A 70 21.66 -2.65 1.64
N MET A 71 20.73 -2.69 2.59
CA MET A 71 19.95 -1.54 3.03
C MET A 71 20.78 -0.64 3.95
N THR A 72 21.70 0.13 3.38
CA THR A 72 22.57 1.04 4.16
C THR A 72 21.75 2.11 4.89
N ASP A 73 22.30 2.67 5.97
CA ASP A 73 21.62 3.71 6.76
C ASP A 73 21.19 4.92 5.92
N ASP A 74 22.05 5.41 5.02
CA ASP A 74 21.70 6.49 4.09
C ASP A 74 20.50 6.15 3.19
N LEU A 75 20.41 4.90 2.74
CA LEU A 75 19.37 4.46 1.80
C LEU A 75 18.03 4.35 2.53
N LEU A 76 18.06 3.83 3.76
CA LEU A 76 16.88 3.75 4.62
C LEU A 76 16.41 5.15 5.04
N ALA A 77 17.33 6.02 5.44
CA ALA A 77 17.01 7.41 5.77
C ALA A 77 16.38 8.13 4.57
N TRP A 78 16.97 8.02 3.38
CA TRP A 78 16.41 8.56 2.15
C TRP A 78 15.02 7.97 1.87
N GLY A 79 14.86 6.65 1.96
CA GLY A 79 13.58 5.97 1.72
C GLY A 79 12.47 6.46 2.67
N VAL A 80 12.78 6.60 3.96
CA VAL A 80 11.84 7.15 4.96
C VAL A 80 11.47 8.60 4.61
N THR A 81 12.43 9.42 4.20
CA THR A 81 12.15 10.80 3.74
C THR A 81 11.19 10.80 2.56
N GLN A 82 11.44 9.98 1.52
CA GLN A 82 10.56 9.92 0.35
C GLN A 82 9.15 9.42 0.69
N ILE A 83 9.02 8.42 1.58
CA ILE A 83 7.72 7.94 2.04
C ILE A 83 6.90 9.07 2.68
N ARG A 84 7.54 9.92 3.48
CA ARG A 84 6.91 11.06 4.15
C ARG A 84 6.60 12.20 3.19
N GLU A 85 7.57 12.66 2.42
CA GLU A 85 7.43 13.80 1.50
C GLU A 85 6.31 13.58 0.48
N HIS A 86 6.13 12.34 0.03
CA HIS A 86 5.16 11.99 -0.98
C HIS A 86 3.89 11.32 -0.43
N HIS A 87 3.74 11.25 0.90
CA HIS A 87 2.59 10.64 1.57
C HIS A 87 2.24 9.24 1.01
N LEU A 88 3.25 8.40 0.81
CA LEU A 88 3.10 7.12 0.11
C LEU A 88 2.26 6.09 0.88
N ILE A 89 2.10 6.28 2.19
CA ILE A 89 1.35 5.39 3.09
C ILE A 89 0.12 6.09 3.70
N ASP A 90 0.26 7.38 4.05
CA ASP A 90 -0.74 8.15 4.80
C ASP A 90 -1.51 9.18 3.95
N GLY A 91 -1.26 9.24 2.64
CA GLY A 91 -1.94 10.12 1.71
C GLY A 91 -3.28 9.57 1.18
N GLY A 92 -3.94 10.36 0.33
CA GLY A 92 -5.18 9.97 -0.34
C GLY A 92 -6.31 9.60 0.63
N ASP A 93 -6.90 8.41 0.45
CA ASP A 93 -7.97 7.90 1.33
C ASP A 93 -7.51 7.80 2.79
N ALA A 94 -6.24 7.43 3.03
CA ALA A 94 -5.72 7.22 4.38
C ALA A 94 -5.66 8.51 5.21
N ALA A 95 -5.40 9.65 4.55
CA ALA A 95 -5.34 10.96 5.20
C ALA A 95 -6.69 11.38 5.82
N SER A 96 -7.81 10.87 5.28
CA SER A 96 -9.15 11.27 5.70
C SER A 96 -9.92 10.14 6.42
N GLN A 97 -9.62 8.88 6.12
CA GLN A 97 -10.39 7.72 6.58
C GLN A 97 -9.56 6.76 7.45
N GLY A 98 -8.25 7.01 7.58
CA GLY A 98 -7.34 6.21 8.41
C GLY A 98 -6.50 5.22 7.60
N TRP A 99 -5.39 4.77 8.19
CA TRP A 99 -4.37 3.98 7.52
C TRP A 99 -4.89 2.59 7.14
N GLY A 100 -4.54 2.14 5.93
CA GLY A 100 -5.02 0.87 5.38
C GLY A 100 -6.43 0.93 4.79
N THR A 101 -7.05 2.11 4.75
CA THR A 101 -8.35 2.27 4.09
C THR A 101 -8.23 2.03 2.60
N MET A 102 -9.13 1.20 2.09
CA MET A 102 -9.32 0.99 0.66
C MET A 102 -10.80 1.15 0.34
N THR A 103 -11.14 1.96 -0.66
CA THR A 103 -12.53 2.30 -0.96
C THR A 103 -13.03 1.57 -2.20
N ASP A 104 -14.30 1.18 -2.20
CA ASP A 104 -14.94 0.56 -3.37
C ASP A 104 -14.90 1.49 -4.59
N ALA A 105 -15.03 2.80 -4.36
CA ALA A 105 -14.95 3.81 -5.41
C ALA A 105 -13.57 3.84 -6.10
N ARG A 106 -12.47 3.76 -5.34
CA ARG A 106 -11.12 3.72 -5.92
C ARG A 106 -10.82 2.36 -6.55
N TRP A 107 -11.33 1.27 -5.99
CA TRP A 107 -11.28 -0.04 -6.65
C TRP A 107 -12.06 -0.05 -7.98
N GLN A 108 -13.19 0.65 -8.07
CA GLN A 108 -13.93 0.81 -9.32
C GLN A 108 -13.09 1.59 -10.33
N LYS A 109 -12.53 2.75 -9.96
CA LYS A 109 -11.60 3.51 -10.84
C LYS A 109 -10.43 2.66 -11.32
N THR A 110 -9.90 1.80 -10.46
CA THR A 110 -8.82 0.86 -10.79
C THR A 110 -9.26 -0.16 -11.84
N ARG A 111 -10.44 -0.78 -11.65
CA ARG A 111 -11.01 -1.70 -12.64
C ARG A 111 -11.30 -1.00 -13.97
N ASP A 112 -11.85 0.22 -13.94
CA ASP A 112 -12.17 0.99 -15.14
C ASP A 112 -10.90 1.37 -15.90
N PHE A 113 -9.84 1.78 -15.20
CA PHE A 113 -8.55 2.09 -15.81
C PHE A 113 -7.98 0.90 -16.59
N TYR A 114 -8.04 -0.31 -16.04
CA TYR A 114 -7.61 -1.52 -16.74
C TYR A 114 -8.63 -2.04 -17.76
N GLY A 115 -9.93 -1.85 -17.50
CA GLY A 115 -11.03 -2.23 -18.38
C GLY A 115 -11.06 -1.41 -19.66
N GLN A 116 -10.82 -0.09 -19.57
CA GLN A 116 -10.64 0.80 -20.71
C GLN A 116 -9.46 0.35 -21.60
N ARG A 117 -8.38 -0.18 -21.00
CA ARG A 117 -7.29 -0.82 -21.77
C ARG A 117 -7.71 -2.14 -22.41
N ARG A 118 -8.59 -2.93 -21.78
CA ARG A 118 -9.12 -4.17 -22.38
C ARG A 118 -10.08 -3.90 -23.54
N SER A 119 -10.72 -2.75 -23.60
CA SER A 119 -11.46 -2.31 -24.79
C SER A 119 -10.54 -1.99 -25.98
N ALA A 120 -9.23 -1.84 -25.74
CA ALA A 120 -8.19 -1.84 -26.77
C ALA A 120 -7.56 -3.25 -27.00
N GLY A 121 -8.05 -4.30 -26.34
CA GLY A 121 -7.61 -5.69 -26.51
C GLY A 121 -8.32 -6.69 -25.59
N GLY A 122 -9.37 -7.35 -26.11
CA GLY A 122 -9.89 -8.68 -25.68
C GLY A 122 -10.35 -8.86 -24.23
N GLY A 123 -11.67 -8.82 -24.00
CA GLY A 123 -12.31 -8.90 -22.68
C GLY A 123 -12.34 -10.28 -22.01
N HIS A 124 -12.20 -10.28 -20.68
CA HIS A 124 -12.79 -11.27 -19.77
C HIS A 124 -13.22 -10.56 -18.47
N ARG A 125 -14.47 -10.79 -18.06
CA ARG A 125 -15.12 -10.20 -16.89
C ARG A 125 -14.71 -10.96 -15.63
N LEU A 126 -14.09 -10.29 -14.66
CA LEU A 126 -13.83 -10.85 -13.32
C LEU A 126 -14.90 -10.32 -12.37
N GLU A 127 -15.77 -11.20 -11.87
CA GLU A 127 -16.70 -10.88 -10.78
C GLU A 127 -16.00 -11.15 -9.44
N THR A 128 -15.92 -10.14 -8.56
CA THR A 128 -15.37 -10.31 -7.21
C THR A 128 -16.14 -9.49 -6.18
N GLY A 129 -17.28 -10.02 -5.75
CA GLY A 129 -17.98 -9.59 -4.54
C GLY A 129 -17.45 -10.31 -3.30
N LEU A 130 -16.36 -9.84 -2.68
CA LEU A 130 -16.01 -10.22 -1.28
C LEU A 130 -14.96 -9.33 -0.58
N HIS A 131 -14.56 -8.18 -1.12
CA HIS A 131 -13.45 -7.40 -0.52
C HIS A 131 -13.87 -6.47 0.64
N HIS A 132 -15.17 -6.19 0.81
CA HIS A 132 -15.63 -5.09 1.67
C HIS A 132 -15.52 -5.34 3.19
N ARG A 133 -15.41 -6.60 3.65
CA ARG A 133 -15.68 -6.93 5.07
C ARG A 133 -14.47 -7.02 6.01
N ILE A 134 -13.25 -6.80 5.53
CA ILE A 134 -12.04 -6.91 6.36
C ILE A 134 -11.47 -5.54 6.74
N CYS A 135 -11.61 -4.54 5.88
CA CYS A 135 -11.00 -3.22 6.08
C CYS A 135 -11.89 -2.23 6.84
N SER A 136 -13.22 -2.42 6.87
CA SER A 136 -14.15 -1.38 7.34
C SER A 136 -14.57 -1.46 8.81
N GLY A 137 -13.94 -2.32 9.63
CA GLY A 137 -14.05 -2.24 11.09
C GLY A 137 -15.46 -2.14 11.70
N HIS A 138 -16.52 -2.62 11.04
CA HIS A 138 -17.86 -2.63 11.62
C HIS A 138 -18.05 -3.92 12.42
N ALA A 139 -17.78 -3.80 13.72
CA ALA A 139 -18.30 -4.71 14.73
C ALA A 139 -19.82 -4.51 14.82
N GLY A 140 -20.58 -5.53 14.45
CA GLY A 140 -21.91 -5.79 15.00
C GLY A 140 -21.79 -6.88 16.05
#